data_AF-Q5H3Y7-F1
#
_entry.id   AF-Q5H3Y7-F1
#
_cell.length_a   1.000
_cell.length_b   1.000
_cell.length_c   1.000
_cell.angle_alpha   90.00
_cell.angle_beta   90.00
_cell.angle_gamma   90.00
#
_symmetry.space_group_name_H-M   'P 1'
#
loop_
_entity.id
_entity.type
_entity.pdbx_description
1 polymer ?
#
loop_
_entity_poly.entity_id
_entity_poly.type
_entity_poly.pdbx_seq_one_letter_code
_entity_poly.pdbx_strand_id
1 'polypeptide(L)' 'MRSIDRDVLRQALANLQRGMEAVGGRLILTADALLFQPHAFNV' A
#
# COMPACT_ATOMS: atom_id res chain seq x y z
N MET A 1 6.52 19.64 -12.77
CA MET A 1 6.23 18.51 -11.87
C MET A 1 5.31 17.56 -12.62
N ARG A 2 5.84 16.46 -13.19
CA ARG A 2 5.02 15.50 -13.94
C ARG A 2 4.22 14.75 -12.89
N SER A 3 2.90 14.91 -12.88
CA SER A 3 2.02 14.02 -12.12
C SER A 3 2.23 12.64 -12.72
N ILE A 4 3.02 11.81 -12.05
CA ILE A 4 3.03 10.39 -12.36
C ILE A 4 1.67 9.93 -11.86
N ASP A 5 0.68 9.90 -12.75
CA ASP A 5 -0.41 8.95 -12.61
C ASP A 5 0.29 7.61 -12.46
N ARG A 6 0.44 7.16 -11.21
CA ARG A 6 1.19 5.94 -10.91
C ARG A 6 0.29 4.82 -11.33
N ASP A 7 0.41 4.42 -12.58
CA ASP A 7 -0.34 3.30 -13.14
C ASP A 7 -0.20 2.11 -12.21
N VAL A 8 -1.34 1.70 -11.67
CA VAL A 8 -1.43 0.57 -10.75
C VAL A 8 -1.28 -0.68 -11.58
N LEU A 9 -0.14 -1.35 -11.42
CA LEU A 9 0.12 -2.63 -12.08
C LEU A 9 -0.61 -3.77 -11.35
N ARG A 10 -0.64 -3.73 -10.02
CA ARG A 10 -1.32 -4.74 -9.20
C ARG A 10 -1.70 -4.21 -7.84
N GLN A 11 -2.76 -4.79 -7.27
CA GLN A 11 -3.12 -4.59 -5.88
C GLN A 11 -3.51 -5.91 -5.20
N ALA A 12 -3.21 -6.03 -3.91
CA ALA A 12 -3.61 -7.16 -3.09
C ALA A 12 -3.82 -6.75 -1.63
N LEU A 13 -4.65 -7.50 -0.90
CA LEU A 13 -4.76 -7.35 0.56
C LEU A 13 -3.44 -7.78 1.21
N ALA A 14 -3.02 -7.03 2.24
CA ALA A 14 -1.79 -7.30 2.96
C ALA A 14 -1.89 -6.81 4.41
N ASN A 15 -1.12 -7.45 5.31
CA ASN A 15 -0.90 -6.98 6.66
C ASN A 15 0.55 -6.48 6.78
N LEU A 16 0.73 -5.23 7.20
CA LEU A 16 2.04 -4.70 7.54
C LEU A 16 2.34 -5.03 9.00
N GLN A 17 3.42 -5.79 9.24
CA GLN A 17 3.86 -6.15 10.58
C GLN A 17 4.73 -5.02 11.16
N ARG A 18 4.35 -4.50 12.33
CA ARG A 18 5.08 -3.48 13.08
C ARG A 18 5.34 -4.02 14.49
N GLY A 19 6.47 -4.68 14.68
CA GLY A 19 6.77 -5.35 15.94
C GLY A 19 5.78 -6.50 16.20
N MET A 20 5.00 -6.40 17.29
CA MET A 20 3.96 -7.39 17.63
C MET A 20 2.58 -7.05 17.04
N GLU A 21 2.44 -5.90 16.37
CA GLU A 21 1.18 -5.44 15.80
C GLU A 21 1.11 -5.74 14.29
N ALA A 22 -0.09 -6.05 13.81
CA ALA A 22 -0.38 -6.22 12.39
C ALA A 22 -1.41 -5.18 11.94
N VAL A 23 -1.05 -4.34 10.98
CA VAL A 23 -1.94 -3.34 10.38
C VAL A 23 -2.48 -3.87 9.06
N GLY A 24 -3.79 -4.09 8.99
CA GLY A 24 -4.47 -4.48 7.76
C GLY A 24 -4.56 -3.35 6.73
N GLY A 25 -4.33 -3.68 5.46
CA GLY A 25 -4.39 -2.73 4.37
C GLY A 25 -4.23 -3.38 2.99
N ARG A 26 -3.73 -2.58 2.06
CA ARG A 26 -3.51 -2.97 0.67
C ARG A 26 -2.08 -2.67 0.26
N LEU A 27 -1.46 -3.62 -0.40
CA LEU A 27 -0.20 -3.42 -1.12
C LEU A 27 -0.54 -2.99 -2.56
N ILE A 28 0.06 -1.90 -3.03
CA ILE A 28 -0.14 -1.33 -4.36
C ILE A 28 1.21 -1.32 -5.07
N LEU A 29 1.31 -2.09 -6.16
CA LEU A 29 2.46 -2.10 -7.04
C LEU A 29 2.21 -1.17 -8.22
N THR A 30 3.18 -0.31 -8.46
CA THR A 30 3.24 0.64 -9.58
C THR A 30 4.52 0.39 -10.38
N ALA A 31 4.73 1.11 -11.48
CA ALA A 31 5.94 0.95 -12.29
C ALA A 31 7.24 1.29 -11.54
N ASP A 32 7.18 2.15 -10.51
CA ASP A 32 8.36 2.70 -9.84
C ASP A 32 8.34 2.56 -8.31
N ALA A 33 7.26 2.04 -7.72
CA ALA A 33 7.18 1.82 -6.28
C ALA A 33 6.26 0.68 -5.86
N LEU A 34 6.53 0.23 -4.64
CA LEU A 34 5.66 -0.59 -3.83
C LEU A 34 5.14 0.24 -2.66
N LEU A 35 3.84 0.45 -2.61
CA LEU A 35 3.18 1.29 -1.62
C LEU A 35 2.30 0.43 -0.70
N PHE A 36 2.24 0.79 0.58
CA PHE A 36 1.28 0.20 1.53
C PHE A 36 0.26 1.27 1.93
N GLN A 37 -1.03 0.97 1.75
CA GLN A 37 -2.14 1.82 2.15
C GLN A 37 -2.91 1.13 3.29
N PRO A 38 -2.88 1.65 4.54
CA PRO A 38 -3.67 1.09 5.64
C PRO A 38 -5.17 1.29 5.41
N HIS A 39 -6.00 0.40 5.97
CA HIS A 39 -7.45 0.62 6.00
C HIS A 39 -7.81 1.78 6.93
N ALA A 40 -8.88 2.51 6.60
CA ALA A 40 -9.34 3.70 7.35
C ALA A 40 -9.73 3.43 8.82
N PHE A 41 -9.83 2.17 9.23
CA PHE A 41 -10.14 1.77 10.61
C PHE A 41 -8.89 1.57 11.48
N ASN A 42 -7.68 1.64 10.92
CA ASN A 42 -6.40 1.47 11.64
C ASN A 42 -5.71 2.82 11.96
N VAL A 43 -6.49 3.88 12.23
CA VAL A 43 -5.97 5.19 12.68
C VAL A 43 -5.93 5.25 14.19
#